data_AF-A0A6J7DIJ7-F1
#
_entry.id   AF-A0A6J7DIJ7-F1
#
_cell.length_a   1.000
_cell.length_b   1.000
_cell.length_c   1.000
_cell.angle_alpha   90.00
_cell.angle_beta   90.00
_cell.angle_gamma   90.00
#
_symmetry.space_group_name_H-M   'P 1'
#
loop_
_entity.id
_entity.type
_entity.pdbx_description
1 polymer ?
#
loop_
_entity_poly.entity_id
_entity_poly.type
_entity_poly.pdbx_seq_one_letter_code
_entity_poly.pdbx_strand_id
1 'polypeptide(L)'
;MRAPLVLAAVLVAAVLVGCGGPSPDLFAVNRTGRLPGAKLELVVGDGGQVRCNGGALLDFPSDMLIDAREIARELNGESEEDPGPARDGLVLESGAFSNLRYRVRTEFGSVGFGDTSKDQPEVFYRVAKLTRDLAKKVCGLAR
;
A
#
# COMPACT_ATOMS: atom_id res chain seq x y z
N MET A 1 -31.80 54.05 -25.51
CA MET A 1 -31.90 52.60 -25.73
C MET A 1 -30.66 52.12 -26.46
N ARG A 2 -30.05 51.03 -25.97
CA ARG A 2 -29.03 50.14 -26.58
C ARG A 2 -27.55 50.58 -26.50
N ALA A 3 -26.80 49.77 -25.75
CA ALA A 3 -25.37 49.82 -25.45
C ALA A 3 -24.51 49.16 -26.56
N PRO A 4 -23.20 49.45 -26.66
CA PRO A 4 -22.28 48.67 -27.47
C PRO A 4 -21.64 47.52 -26.66
N LEU A 5 -21.67 46.34 -27.27
CA LEU A 5 -21.01 45.12 -26.82
C LEU A 5 -19.49 45.32 -26.69
N VAL A 6 -18.93 45.02 -25.52
CA VAL A 6 -17.50 44.76 -25.35
C VAL A 6 -17.31 43.25 -25.37
N LEU A 7 -16.76 42.73 -26.46
CA LEU A 7 -16.45 41.33 -26.66
C LEU A 7 -15.15 40.99 -25.91
N ALA A 8 -15.26 40.52 -24.67
CA ALA A 8 -14.12 40.04 -23.90
C ALA A 8 -13.82 38.58 -24.29
N ALA A 9 -12.74 38.36 -25.04
CA ALA A 9 -12.23 37.03 -25.34
C ALA A 9 -11.56 36.43 -24.09
N VAL A 10 -12.21 35.45 -23.47
CA VAL A 10 -11.65 34.66 -22.36
C VAL A 10 -10.73 33.58 -22.94
N LEU A 11 -9.43 33.81 -22.85
CA LEU A 11 -8.38 32.82 -23.10
C LEU A 11 -8.35 31.84 -21.91
N VAL A 12 -8.91 30.65 -22.11
CA VAL A 12 -8.82 29.53 -21.17
C VAL A 12 -7.44 28.88 -21.33
N ALA A 13 -6.50 29.23 -20.46
CA ALA A 13 -5.23 28.53 -20.34
C ALA A 13 -5.45 27.18 -19.62
N ALA A 14 -5.59 26.10 -20.39
CA ALA A 14 -5.58 24.74 -19.86
C ALA A 14 -4.16 24.40 -19.38
N VAL A 15 -3.94 24.49 -18.06
CA VAL A 15 -2.69 24.02 -17.45
C VAL A 15 -2.73 22.49 -17.42
N LEU A 16 -2.09 21.86 -18.40
CA LEU A 16 -1.75 20.45 -18.41
C LEU A 16 -0.72 20.18 -17.29
N VAL A 17 -1.20 19.95 -16.06
CA VAL A 17 -0.36 19.40 -14.98
C VAL A 17 -0.24 17.90 -15.22
N GLY A 18 0.77 17.50 -15.98
CA GLY A 18 0.94 16.08 -16.29
C GLY A 18 2.29 15.75 -16.88
N CYS A 19 3.37 15.91 -16.12
CA CYS A 19 4.68 15.32 -16.42
C CYS A 19 5.43 15.07 -15.09
N GLY A 20 5.18 13.92 -14.43
CA GLY A 20 6.09 13.40 -13.39
C GLY A 20 5.77 13.74 -11.94
N GLY A 21 4.51 13.53 -11.50
CA GLY A 21 4.20 13.49 -10.07
C GLY A 21 4.80 12.26 -9.38
N PRO A 22 4.90 12.25 -8.04
CA PRO A 22 5.35 11.07 -7.30
C PRO A 22 4.45 9.87 -7.62
N SER A 23 5.07 8.70 -7.76
CA SER A 23 4.33 7.44 -7.98
C SER A 23 3.42 7.16 -6.78
N PRO A 24 2.16 6.71 -6.99
CA PRO A 24 1.25 6.44 -5.88
C PRO A 24 1.75 5.31 -4.97
N ASP A 25 1.26 5.32 -3.73
CA ASP A 25 1.48 4.21 -2.80
C ASP A 25 0.59 3.03 -3.19
N LEU A 26 1.15 1.81 -3.25
CA LEU A 26 0.38 0.58 -3.44
C LEU A 26 -0.37 0.22 -2.15
N PHE A 27 0.36 0.19 -1.03
CA PHE A 27 -0.19 -0.06 0.29
C PHE A 27 0.81 0.31 1.39
N ALA A 28 0.26 0.49 2.60
CA ALA A 28 1.03 0.65 3.82
C ALA A 28 0.83 -0.54 4.75
N VAL A 29 1.90 -1.01 5.39
CA VAL A 29 1.88 -2.10 6.37
C VAL A 29 2.31 -1.56 7.72
N ASN A 30 1.47 -1.79 8.74
CA ASN A 30 1.85 -1.65 10.14
C ASN A 30 1.92 -3.04 10.76
N ARG A 31 3.13 -3.47 11.12
CA ARG A 31 3.39 -4.74 11.81
C ARG A 31 3.73 -4.46 13.27
N THR A 32 3.10 -5.20 14.18
CA THR A 32 3.39 -5.18 15.61
C THR A 32 3.67 -6.58 16.12
N GLY A 33 4.22 -6.70 17.33
CA GLY A 33 4.48 -8.00 17.93
C GLY A 33 5.30 -7.90 19.21
N ARG A 34 5.55 -9.06 19.82
CA ARG A 34 6.26 -9.19 21.11
C ARG A 34 7.77 -9.43 20.98
N LEU A 35 8.22 -9.77 19.77
CA LEU A 35 9.63 -10.06 19.51
C LEU A 35 10.43 -8.77 19.28
N PRO A 36 11.73 -8.74 19.62
CA PRO A 36 12.63 -7.66 19.19
C PRO A 36 12.57 -7.46 17.67
N GLY A 37 12.43 -6.20 17.23
CA GLY A 37 12.28 -5.86 15.80
C GLY A 37 10.90 -6.21 15.20
N ALA A 38 9.90 -6.60 15.99
CA ALA A 38 8.57 -6.90 15.46
C ALA A 38 7.83 -5.66 14.94
N LYS A 39 8.06 -4.50 15.56
CA LYS A 39 7.46 -3.23 15.16
C LYS A 39 8.07 -2.76 13.85
N LEU A 40 7.21 -2.52 12.86
CA LEU A 40 7.62 -2.05 11.55
C LEU A 40 6.46 -1.28 10.90
N GLU A 41 6.76 -0.12 10.35
CA GLU A 41 5.89 0.60 9.43
C GLU A 41 6.54 0.62 8.05
N LEU A 42 5.83 0.16 7.04
CA LEU A 42 6.24 0.23 5.63
C LEU A 42 5.21 1.02 4.84
N VAL A 43 5.69 1.84 3.91
CA VAL A 43 4.89 2.40 2.82
C VAL A 43 5.54 1.94 1.52
N VAL A 44 4.82 1.15 0.73
CA VAL A 44 5.32 0.55 -0.51
C VAL A 44 4.75 1.33 -1.68
N GLY A 45 5.62 1.98 -2.44
CA GLY A 45 5.27 2.78 -3.61
C GLY A 45 5.26 1.96 -4.91
N ASP A 46 4.39 2.35 -5.84
CA ASP A 46 4.31 1.75 -7.18
C ASP A 46 5.53 2.10 -8.06
N GLY A 47 6.34 3.06 -7.63
CA GLY A 47 7.59 3.45 -8.28
C GLY A 47 8.79 2.53 -7.98
N GLY A 48 8.61 1.46 -7.19
CA GLY A 48 9.73 0.61 -6.74
C GLY A 48 10.50 1.18 -5.55
N GLN A 49 9.87 2.07 -4.79
CA GLN A 49 10.46 2.67 -3.59
C GLN A 49 9.67 2.28 -2.35
N VAL A 50 10.36 2.05 -1.24
CA VAL A 50 9.76 1.77 0.06
C VAL A 50 10.25 2.79 1.09
N ARG A 51 9.36 3.20 1.99
CA ARG A 51 9.73 3.95 3.19
C ARG A 51 9.55 3.08 4.42
N CYS A 52 10.60 2.96 5.22
CA CYS A 52 10.60 2.13 6.43
C CYS A 52 10.65 3.00 7.68
N ASN A 53 9.72 2.80 8.62
CA ASN A 53 9.63 3.51 9.91
C ASN A 53 9.72 5.04 9.77
N GLY A 54 9.11 5.61 8.72
CA GLY A 54 9.12 7.04 8.44
C GLY A 54 10.46 7.61 7.94
N GLY A 55 11.43 6.74 7.61
CA GLY A 55 12.75 7.13 7.10
C GLY A 55 12.75 7.63 5.64
N ALA A 56 13.93 7.57 5.02
CA ALA A 56 14.09 7.92 3.60
C ALA A 56 13.37 6.91 2.68
N LEU A 57 13.07 7.35 1.45
CA LEU A 57 12.67 6.45 0.37
C LEU A 57 13.90 5.65 -0.08
N LEU A 58 13.71 4.34 -0.19
CA LEU A 58 14.74 3.39 -0.60
C LEU A 58 14.24 2.60 -1.81
N ASP A 59 15.04 2.51 -2.86
CA ASP A 59 14.72 1.66 -4.00
C ASP A 59 14.81 0.19 -3.61
N PHE A 60 13.88 -0.62 -4.13
CA PHE A 60 13.90 -2.06 -3.99
C PHE A 60 13.87 -2.77 -5.35
N PRO A 61 14.37 -4.00 -5.46
CA PRO A 61 14.57 -4.64 -6.76
C PRO A 61 13.24 -4.96 -7.48
N SER A 62 13.29 -5.03 -8.81
CA SER A 62 12.08 -5.14 -9.65
C SER A 62 11.24 -6.39 -9.41
N ASP A 63 11.85 -7.49 -8.95
CA ASP A 63 11.13 -8.72 -8.58
C ASP A 63 10.19 -8.48 -7.39
N MET A 64 10.64 -7.75 -6.36
CA MET A 64 9.79 -7.34 -5.24
C MET A 64 8.70 -6.34 -5.66
N LEU A 65 8.91 -5.57 -6.73
CA LEU A 65 7.89 -4.65 -7.25
C LEU A 65 6.77 -5.41 -7.98
N ILE A 66 7.14 -6.45 -8.71
CA ILE A 66 6.16 -7.37 -9.30
C ILE A 66 5.33 -8.01 -8.18
N ASP A 67 5.97 -8.56 -7.15
CA ASP A 67 5.30 -9.13 -5.98
C ASP A 67 4.36 -8.10 -5.31
N ALA A 68 4.83 -6.87 -5.09
CA ALA A 68 4.04 -5.82 -4.46
C ALA A 68 2.81 -5.46 -5.29
N ARG A 69 2.93 -5.35 -6.61
CA ARG A 69 1.80 -5.03 -7.50
C ARG A 69 0.77 -6.15 -7.54
N GLU A 70 1.22 -7.40 -7.56
CA GLU A 70 0.32 -8.56 -7.49
C GLU A 70 -0.43 -8.60 -6.16
N ILE A 71 0.27 -8.40 -5.04
CA ILE A 71 -0.35 -8.29 -3.71
C ILE A 71 -1.37 -7.16 -3.68
N ALA A 72 -1.04 -5.99 -4.21
CA ALA A 72 -1.95 -4.83 -4.22
C ALA A 72 -3.23 -5.14 -5.00
N ARG A 73 -3.12 -5.74 -6.19
CA ARG A 73 -4.28 -6.16 -7.00
C ARG A 73 -5.14 -7.15 -6.24
N GLU A 74 -4.56 -8.22 -5.68
CA GLU A 74 -5.35 -9.23 -4.97
C GLU A 74 -5.98 -8.70 -3.68
N LEU A 75 -5.30 -7.83 -2.94
CA LEU A 75 -5.89 -7.15 -1.79
C LEU A 75 -7.09 -6.29 -2.17
N ASN A 76 -7.00 -5.62 -3.32
CA ASN A 76 -8.00 -4.67 -3.80
C ASN A 76 -9.17 -5.35 -4.53
N GLY A 77 -8.95 -6.51 -5.14
CA GLY A 77 -9.89 -7.14 -6.06
C GLY A 77 -9.85 -6.52 -7.45
N GLU A 78 -10.53 -7.17 -8.39
CA GLU A 78 -10.54 -6.79 -9.80
C GLU A 78 -11.61 -5.71 -10.08
N SER A 79 -12.71 -5.70 -9.33
CA SER A 79 -13.79 -4.71 -9.49
C SER A 79 -14.62 -4.50 -8.22
N GLU A 80 -15.71 -3.73 -8.30
CA GLU A 80 -16.66 -3.59 -7.19
C GLU A 80 -17.54 -4.84 -7.01
N GLU A 81 -17.79 -5.58 -8.09
CA GLU A 81 -18.53 -6.84 -8.08
C GLU A 81 -17.69 -8.06 -7.67
N ASP A 82 -16.36 -7.96 -7.77
CA ASP A 82 -15.39 -8.92 -7.27
C ASP A 82 -14.37 -8.23 -6.34
N PRO A 83 -14.82 -7.82 -5.14
CA PRO A 83 -13.98 -7.08 -4.21
C PRO A 83 -12.92 -7.97 -3.57
N GLY A 84 -11.72 -7.41 -3.41
CA GLY A 84 -10.66 -8.06 -2.63
C GLY A 84 -10.86 -7.86 -1.13
N PRO A 85 -10.08 -8.58 -0.30
CA PRO A 85 -10.23 -8.57 1.15
C PRO A 85 -10.04 -7.17 1.77
N ALA A 86 -9.28 -6.27 1.16
CA ALA A 86 -9.12 -4.90 1.66
C ALA A 86 -10.39 -4.06 1.46
N ARG A 87 -11.07 -4.21 0.32
CA ARG A 87 -12.38 -3.57 0.06
C ARG A 87 -13.44 -4.08 1.04
N ASP A 88 -13.44 -5.37 1.29
CA ASP A 88 -14.34 -6.01 2.27
C ASP A 88 -14.01 -5.65 3.72
N GLY A 89 -12.86 -5.02 3.97
CA GLY A 89 -12.43 -4.68 5.33
C GLY A 89 -12.09 -5.91 6.18
N LEU A 90 -11.60 -7.00 5.56
CA LEU A 90 -11.41 -8.28 6.23
C LEU A 90 -10.42 -8.18 7.40
N VAL A 91 -10.92 -8.47 8.60
CA VAL A 91 -10.11 -8.58 9.82
C VAL A 91 -10.25 -9.99 10.39
N LEU A 92 -9.12 -10.69 10.49
CA LEU A 92 -9.01 -12.00 11.10
C LEU A 92 -8.42 -11.88 12.49
N GLU A 93 -9.08 -12.52 13.45
CA GLU A 93 -8.58 -12.63 14.81
C GLU A 93 -7.24 -13.38 14.84
N SER A 94 -6.32 -12.89 15.67
CA SER A 94 -5.05 -13.58 15.89
C SER A 94 -5.28 -14.85 16.69
N GLY A 95 -4.74 -15.98 16.22
CA GLY A 95 -4.79 -17.23 16.98
C GLY A 95 -3.97 -17.17 18.28
N ALA A 96 -4.13 -18.20 19.10
CA ALA A 96 -3.26 -18.39 20.26
C ALA A 96 -1.78 -18.38 19.82
N PHE A 97 -0.92 -17.78 20.66
CA PHE A 97 0.53 -17.70 20.42
C PHE A 97 0.97 -16.89 19.20
N SER A 98 0.12 -16.03 18.63
CA SER A 98 0.53 -15.09 17.58
C SER A 98 1.69 -14.21 18.05
N ASN A 99 2.76 -14.16 17.25
CA ASN A 99 3.93 -13.32 17.52
C ASN A 99 3.86 -11.98 16.80
N LEU A 100 3.21 -11.96 15.62
CA LEU A 100 3.16 -10.84 14.72
C LEU A 100 1.71 -10.55 14.32
N ARG A 101 1.35 -9.27 14.34
CA ARG A 101 0.07 -8.74 13.87
C ARG A 101 0.32 -7.72 12.78
N TYR A 102 -0.48 -7.77 11.75
CA TYR A 102 -0.39 -6.93 10.56
C TYR A 102 -1.69 -6.15 10.41
N ARG A 103 -1.55 -4.88 10.06
CA ARG A 103 -2.60 -4.05 9.49
C ARG A 103 -2.10 -3.51 8.16
N VAL A 104 -2.79 -3.83 7.09
CA VAL A 104 -2.46 -3.34 5.74
C VAL A 104 -3.53 -2.36 5.32
N ARG A 105 -3.13 -1.22 4.80
CA ARG A 105 -4.03 -0.21 4.21
C ARG A 105 -3.70 -0.07 2.73
N THR A 106 -4.71 -0.15 1.90
CA THR A 106 -4.63 0.13 0.46
C THR A 106 -5.43 1.39 0.15
N GLU A 107 -5.51 1.78 -1.12
CA GLU A 107 -6.36 2.89 -1.55
C GLU A 107 -7.87 2.63 -1.33
N PHE A 108 -8.31 1.36 -1.36
CA PHE A 108 -9.73 1.01 -1.28
C PHE A 108 -10.18 0.52 0.10
N GLY A 109 -9.26 0.22 1.01
CA GLY A 109 -9.64 -0.21 2.35
C GLY A 109 -8.47 -0.79 3.15
N SER A 110 -8.77 -1.76 4.01
CA SER A 110 -7.75 -2.30 4.91
C SER A 110 -8.04 -3.73 5.33
N VAL A 111 -6.97 -4.47 5.62
CA VAL A 111 -7.06 -5.80 6.25
C VAL A 111 -6.30 -5.84 7.56
N GLY A 112 -6.71 -6.74 8.44
CA GLY A 112 -6.02 -7.05 9.69
C GLY A 112 -5.88 -8.55 9.88
N PHE A 113 -4.70 -9.02 10.25
CA PHE A 113 -4.47 -10.44 10.54
C PHE A 113 -3.25 -10.66 11.43
N GLY A 114 -3.19 -11.82 12.08
CA GLY A 114 -2.01 -12.31 12.80
C GLY A 114 -1.31 -13.44 12.04
N ASP A 115 -0.05 -13.71 12.37
CA ASP A 115 0.73 -14.84 11.83
C ASP A 115 0.08 -16.22 12.07
N THR A 116 -0.81 -16.32 13.06
CA THR A 116 -1.56 -17.54 13.40
C THR A 116 -3.07 -17.41 13.21
N SER A 117 -3.54 -16.39 12.47
CA SER A 117 -4.96 -16.29 12.12
C SER A 117 -5.41 -17.53 11.34
N LYS A 118 -6.62 -18.01 11.64
CA LYS A 118 -7.22 -19.13 10.91
C LYS A 118 -7.77 -18.65 9.57
N ASP A 119 -7.85 -19.57 8.61
CA ASP A 119 -8.50 -19.35 7.31
C ASP A 119 -7.98 -18.11 6.54
N GLN A 120 -6.69 -17.81 6.72
CA GLN A 120 -6.03 -16.69 6.04
C GLN A 120 -5.95 -16.95 4.53
N PRO A 121 -6.39 -16.00 3.68
CA PRO A 121 -6.14 -16.03 2.25
C PRO A 121 -4.64 -16.04 1.92
N GLU A 122 -4.28 -16.58 0.76
CA GLU A 122 -2.88 -16.70 0.33
C GLU A 122 -2.15 -15.34 0.32
N VAL A 123 -2.80 -14.28 -0.14
CA VAL A 123 -2.24 -12.92 -0.16
C VAL A 123 -1.74 -12.44 1.21
N PHE A 124 -2.32 -12.88 2.33
CA PHE A 124 -1.86 -12.45 3.66
C PHE A 124 -0.49 -13.03 4.00
N TYR A 125 -0.22 -14.28 3.61
CA TYR A 125 1.11 -14.88 3.73
C TYR A 125 2.13 -14.18 2.84
N ARG A 126 1.73 -13.81 1.61
CA ARG A 126 2.59 -13.06 0.69
C ARG A 126 2.91 -11.65 1.19
N VAL A 127 1.94 -10.93 1.75
CA VAL A 127 2.17 -9.65 2.46
C VAL A 127 3.19 -9.82 3.57
N ALA A 128 3.03 -10.83 4.43
CA ALA A 128 3.94 -11.05 5.55
C ALA A 128 5.37 -11.38 5.07
N LYS A 129 5.50 -12.17 4.00
CA LYS A 129 6.77 -12.47 3.35
C LYS A 129 7.42 -11.22 2.76
N LEU A 130 6.72 -10.47 1.93
CA LEU A 130 7.24 -9.25 1.31
C LEU A 130 7.66 -8.21 2.36
N THR A 131 6.83 -8.04 3.40
CA THR A 131 7.14 -7.16 4.55
C THR A 131 8.48 -7.52 5.19
N ARG A 132 8.72 -8.81 5.43
CA ARG A 132 9.97 -9.30 5.99
C ARG A 132 11.15 -9.15 5.01
N ASP A 133 10.93 -9.42 3.74
CA ASP A 133 11.98 -9.32 2.71
C ASP A 133 12.43 -7.87 2.54
N LEU A 134 11.51 -6.91 2.44
CA LEU A 134 11.81 -5.48 2.39
C LEU A 134 12.53 -5.02 3.66
N ALA A 135 12.05 -5.42 4.84
CA ALA A 135 12.67 -5.07 6.11
C ALA A 135 14.14 -5.50 6.17
N LYS A 136 14.45 -6.73 5.75
CA LYS A 136 15.80 -7.28 5.82
C LYS A 136 16.72 -6.79 4.72
N LYS A 137 16.25 -6.84 3.47
CA LYS A 137 17.08 -6.63 2.29
C LYS A 137 17.22 -5.17 1.91
N VAL A 138 16.26 -4.33 2.28
CA VAL A 138 16.21 -2.91 1.88
C VAL A 138 16.34 -2.01 3.10
N CYS A 139 15.54 -2.24 4.14
CA CYS A 139 15.55 -1.38 5.34
C CYS A 139 16.69 -1.67 6.32
N GLY A 140 17.48 -2.73 6.13
CA GLY A 140 18.57 -3.12 7.03
C GLY A 140 18.11 -3.57 8.43
N LEU A 141 16.85 -3.99 8.57
CA LEU A 141 16.25 -4.41 9.84
C LEU A 141 16.37 -5.93 10.03
N ALA A 142 16.43 -6.38 11.29
CA ALA A 142 16.60 -7.80 11.60
C ALA A 142 15.44 -8.70 11.12
N ARG A 143 14.24 -8.13 10.94
CA ARG A 143 13.01 -8.83 10.59
C ARG A 143 12.01 -7.89 9.94
#